data_AF-A0A4U5QDR8-F1
#
_entry.id   AF-A0A4U5QDR8-F1
#
_cell.length_a   1.000
_cell.length_b   1.000
_cell.length_c   1.000
_cell.angle_alpha   90.00
_cell.angle_beta   90.00
_cell.angle_gamma   90.00
#
_symmetry.space_group_name_H-M   'P 1'
#
loop_
_entity.id
_entity.type
_entity.pdbx_description
1 polymer ?
#
loop_
_entity_poly.entity_id
_entity_poly.type
_entity_poly.pdbx_seq_one_letter_code
_entity_poly.pdbx_strand_id
1 'polypeptide(L)'
;MQKALRVYGQVLRLVRRLPKDSRPYYAKYARENFVNYRDVEVSDSQFLDELFLRAYNHSLWVLNKYSVDESTANKLKEICCG
;
A
#
# COMPACT_ATOMS: atom_id res chain seq x y z
N MET A 1 3.85 -14.41 4.01
CA MET A 1 2.53 -13.87 3.60
C MET A 1 1.83 -12.92 4.60
N GLN A 2 1.92 -13.10 5.93
CA GLN A 2 1.19 -12.24 6.88
C GLN A 2 1.51 -10.73 6.77
N LYS A 3 2.78 -10.35 6.56
CA LYS A 3 3.20 -8.95 6.35
C LYS A 3 2.51 -8.35 5.10
N ALA A 4 2.53 -9.05 3.97
CA ALA A 4 1.88 -8.61 2.73
C ALA A 4 0.37 -8.37 2.89
N LEU A 5 -0.35 -9.24 3.61
CA LEU A 5 -1.77 -9.05 3.91
C LEU A 5 -2.02 -7.82 4.80
N ARG A 6 -1.13 -7.57 5.78
CA ARG A 6 -1.20 -6.37 6.63
C ARG A 6 -0.98 -5.10 5.82
N VAL A 7 0.01 -5.08 4.93
CA VAL A 7 0.29 -3.98 4.00
C VAL A 7 -0.93 -3.71 3.12
N TYR A 8 -1.43 -4.74 2.42
CA TYR A 8 -2.61 -4.61 1.56
C TYR A 8 -3.83 -4.09 2.32
N GLY A 9 -4.10 -4.62 3.51
CA GLY A 9 -5.19 -4.17 4.36
C GLY A 9 -5.05 -2.71 4.82
N GLN A 10 -3.83 -2.22 5.07
CA GLN A 10 -3.63 -0.79 5.37
C GLN A 10 -3.79 0.08 4.13
N VAL A 11 -3.28 -0.33 2.96
CA VAL A 11 -3.49 0.40 1.70
C VAL A 11 -4.99 0.59 1.44
N LEU A 12 -5.81 -0.46 1.59
CA LEU A 12 -7.26 -0.33 1.45
C LEU A 12 -7.91 0.60 2.50
N ARG A 13 -7.33 0.76 3.69
CA ARG A 13 -7.80 1.75 4.67
C ARG A 13 -7.46 3.17 4.25
N LEU A 14 -6.28 3.39 3.65
CA LEU A 14 -5.90 4.68 3.07
C LEU A 14 -6.80 5.04 1.88
N VAL A 15 -7.12 4.08 1.01
CA VAL A 15 -8.07 4.31 -0.10
C VAL A 15 -9.42 4.84 0.39
N ARG A 16 -9.90 4.42 1.57
CA ARG A 16 -11.16 4.94 2.15
C ARG A 16 -11.08 6.41 2.59
N ARG A 17 -9.88 6.95 2.75
CA ARG A 17 -9.63 8.37 3.11
C ARG A 17 -9.64 9.30 1.89
N LEU A 18 -9.55 8.75 0.68
CA LEU A 18 -9.59 9.52 -0.56
C LEU A 18 -11.00 10.04 -0.89
N PRO A 19 -11.15 11.02 -1.81
CA PRO A 19 -12.44 11.43 -2.35
C PRO A 19 -13.24 10.26 -2.92
N LYS A 20 -14.57 10.25 -2.72
CA LYS A 20 -15.45 9.10 -2.97
C LYS A 20 -15.37 8.57 -4.41
N ASP A 21 -15.30 9.48 -5.37
CA ASP A 21 -15.16 9.26 -6.81
C ASP A 21 -13.83 8.58 -7.20
N SER A 22 -12.75 8.88 -6.47
CA SER A 22 -11.42 8.29 -6.72
C SER A 22 -11.25 6.87 -6.15
N ARG A 23 -12.04 6.49 -5.13
CA ARG A 23 -11.85 5.23 -4.39
C ARG A 23 -11.91 3.97 -5.25
N PRO A 24 -12.88 3.81 -6.17
CA PRO A 24 -12.98 2.59 -6.98
C PRO A 24 -11.72 2.36 -7.82
N TYR A 25 -11.16 3.43 -8.40
CA TYR A 25 -9.93 3.38 -9.17
C TYR A 25 -8.75 2.88 -8.33
N TYR A 26 -8.51 3.50 -7.16
CA TYR A 26 -7.38 3.12 -6.32
C TYR A 26 -7.57 1.78 -5.61
N ALA A 27 -8.80 1.38 -5.29
CA ALA A 27 -9.10 0.04 -4.78
C ALA A 27 -8.77 -1.06 -5.81
N LYS A 28 -9.16 -0.83 -7.08
CA LYS A 28 -8.81 -1.72 -8.19
C LYS A 28 -7.30 -1.80 -8.37
N TYR A 29 -6.63 -0.66 -8.47
CA TYR A 29 -5.17 -0.58 -8.65
C TYR A 29 -4.40 -1.30 -7.52
N ALA A 30 -4.83 -1.13 -6.27
CA ALA A 30 -4.23 -1.82 -5.13
C ALA A 30 -4.41 -3.35 -5.21
N ARG A 31 -5.58 -3.82 -5.64
CA ARG A 31 -5.84 -5.26 -5.85
C ARG A 31 -4.98 -5.83 -6.97
N GLU A 32 -4.90 -5.15 -8.10
CA GLU A 32 -4.08 -5.57 -9.24
C GLU A 32 -2.61 -5.70 -8.84
N ASN A 33 -2.05 -4.68 -8.19
CA ASN A 33 -0.67 -4.72 -7.70
C ASN A 33 -0.45 -5.87 -6.71
N PHE A 34 -1.37 -6.10 -5.77
CA PHE A 34 -1.24 -7.20 -4.81
C PHE A 34 -1.23 -8.58 -5.50
N VAL A 35 -2.10 -8.78 -6.50
CA VAL A 35 -2.18 -10.04 -7.24
C VAL A 35 -0.98 -10.25 -8.17
N ASN A 36 -0.43 -9.18 -8.75
CA ASN A 36 0.73 -9.24 -9.65
C ASN A 36 1.98 -9.83 -8.99
N TYR A 37 2.09 -9.72 -7.66
CA TYR A 37 3.24 -10.22 -6.89
C TYR A 37 2.90 -11.46 -6.05
N ARG A 38 1.80 -12.17 -6.35
CA ARG A 38 1.34 -13.32 -5.56
C ARG A 38 2.30 -14.52 -5.60
N ASP A 39 3.02 -14.67 -6.71
CA ASP A 39 3.90 -15.80 -7.00
C ASP A 39 5.37 -15.49 -6.63
N VAL A 40 5.62 -14.32 -6.03
CA VAL A 40 6.95 -13.95 -5.51
C VAL A 40 7.28 -14.84 -4.32
N GLU A 41 8.45 -15.47 -4.37
CA GLU A 41 8.89 -16.34 -3.28
C GLU A 41 9.13 -15.56 -1.98
N VAL A 42 8.68 -16.13 -0.87
CA VAL A 42 8.88 -15.53 0.47
C VAL A 42 10.35 -15.49 0.87
N SER A 43 11.18 -16.34 0.26
CA SER A 43 12.64 -16.40 0.41
C SER A 43 13.35 -15.15 -0.13
N ASP A 44 12.75 -14.42 -1.07
CA ASP A 44 13.34 -13.19 -1.61
C ASP A 44 12.99 -11.98 -0.73
N SER A 45 13.62 -11.93 0.45
CA SER A 45 13.35 -10.91 1.45
C SER A 45 13.68 -9.50 0.96
N GLN A 46 14.75 -9.34 0.17
CA GLN A 46 15.16 -8.04 -0.35
C GLN A 46 14.13 -7.49 -1.33
N PHE A 47 13.68 -8.30 -2.28
CA PHE A 47 12.64 -7.87 -3.22
C PHE A 47 11.32 -7.55 -2.51
N LEU A 48 10.94 -8.32 -1.49
CA LEU A 48 9.75 -8.04 -0.69
C LEU A 48 9.85 -6.71 0.06
N ASP A 49 11.01 -6.40 0.65
CA ASP A 49 11.22 -5.13 1.33
C ASP A 49 11.16 -3.94 0.35
N GLU A 50 11.72 -4.08 -0.86
CA GLU A 50 11.58 -3.09 -1.92
C GLU A 50 10.11 -2.91 -2.36
N LEU A 51 9.34 -4.00 -2.46
CA LEU A 51 7.90 -3.94 -2.76
C LEU A 51 7.13 -3.22 -1.65
N PHE A 52 7.42 -3.50 -0.38
CA PHE A 52 6.76 -2.82 0.75
C PHE A 52 7.12 -1.34 0.82
N LEU A 53 8.39 -0.99 0.58
CA LEU A 53 8.83 0.40 0.49
C LEU A 53 8.12 1.13 -0.67
N ARG A 54 8.02 0.48 -1.84
CA ARG A 54 7.27 1.03 -2.98
C ARG A 54 5.80 1.24 -2.65
N ALA A 55 5.16 0.30 -1.95
CA ALA A 55 3.77 0.42 -1.53
C ALA A 55 3.55 1.61 -0.58
N TYR A 56 4.48 1.85 0.36
CA TYR A 56 4.47 3.00 1.24
C TYR A 56 4.62 4.32 0.47
N ASN A 57 5.67 4.44 -0.35
CA ASN A 57 5.95 5.65 -1.12
C ASN A 57 4.81 6.00 -2.08
N HIS A 58 4.26 5.01 -2.76
CA HIS A 58 3.14 5.24 -3.67
C HIS A 58 1.86 5.65 -2.92
N SER A 59 1.61 5.07 -1.74
CA SER A 59 0.47 5.48 -0.91
C SER A 59 0.61 6.93 -0.45
N LEU A 60 1.80 7.36 -0.02
CA LEU A 60 2.07 8.77 0.32
C LEU A 60 1.82 9.69 -0.86
N TRP A 61 2.33 9.35 -2.04
CA TRP A 61 2.13 10.16 -3.25
C TRP A 61 0.65 10.33 -3.58
N VAL A 62 -0.16 9.26 -3.46
CA VAL A 62 -1.61 9.33 -3.67
C VAL A 62 -2.29 10.19 -2.62
N LEU A 63 -1.92 10.09 -1.34
CA LEU A 63 -2.48 10.93 -0.27
C LEU A 63 -2.19 12.41 -0.54
N ASN A 64 -0.95 12.75 -0.90
CA ASN A 64 -0.52 14.10 -1.21
C ASN A 64 -1.25 14.68 -2.42
N LYS A 65 -1.48 13.86 -3.45
CA LYS A 65 -2.27 14.25 -4.63
C LYS A 65 -3.68 14.76 -4.27
N TYR A 66 -4.27 14.23 -3.19
CA TYR A 66 -5.61 14.63 -2.71
C TYR A 66 -5.57 15.48 -1.43
N SER A 67 -4.40 16.05 -1.09
CA SER A 67 -4.21 16.87 0.12
C SER A 67 -4.66 16.16 1.41
N VAL A 68 -4.55 14.83 1.45
CA VAL A 68 -4.79 14.04 2.66
C VAL A 68 -3.52 14.07 3.50
N ASP A 69 -3.66 14.35 4.79
CA ASP A 69 -2.55 14.44 5.71
C ASP A 69 -1.68 13.17 5.74
N GLU A 70 -0.36 13.35 5.59
CA GLU A 70 0.63 12.26 5.48
C GLU A 70 0.66 11.39 6.74
N SER A 71 0.35 11.93 7.91
CA SER A 71 0.35 11.16 9.16
C SER A 71 -0.65 9.99 9.13
N THR A 72 -1.65 10.06 8.25
CA THR A 72 -2.59 8.96 7.97
C THR A 72 -1.86 7.68 7.52
N ALA A 73 -0.68 7.80 6.91
CA ALA A 73 0.15 6.68 6.46
C ALA A 73 1.13 6.14 7.52
N ASN A 74 1.19 6.70 8.74
CA ASN A 74 2.13 6.25 9.78
C ASN A 74 2.05 4.75 10.07
N LYS A 75 0.83 4.21 10.17
CA LYS A 75 0.63 2.77 10.37
C LYS A 75 1.11 1.93 9.18
N LEU A 76 1.04 2.45 7.96
CA LEU A 76 1.60 1.77 6.79
C LEU A 76 3.13 1.84 6.82
N LYS A 77 3.71 2.99 7.18
CA LYS A 77 5.17 3.16 7.36
C LYS A 77 5.74 2.14 8.33
N GLU A 78 5.12 1.99 9.51
CA GLU A 78 5.53 1.03 10.54
C GLU A 78 5.51 -0.42 10.02
N ILE A 79 4.52 -0.78 9.20
CA ILE A 79 4.41 -2.15 8.69
C ILE A 79 5.39 -2.38 7.54
N CYS A 80 5.62 -1.39 6.68
CA CYS A 80 6.50 -1.53 5.53
C CYS A 80 7.98 -1.43 5.88
N CYS A 81 8.33 -0.51 6.80
CA CYS A 81 9.70 -0.12 7.09
C CYS A 81 10.16 -0.48 8.52
N GLY A 82 9.30 -1.09 9.32
CA GLY A 82 9.64 -1.65 10.64
C GLY A 82 9.74 -3.17 10.63
#